data_AF-Q39466-F1
#
_entry.id   AF-Q39466-F1
#
_cell.length_a   1.000
_cell.length_b   1.000
_cell.length_c   1.000
_cell.angle_alpha   90.00
_cell.angle_beta   90.00
_cell.angle_gamma   90.00
#
_symmetry.space_group_name_H-M   'P 1'
#
loop_
_entity.id
_entity.type
_entity.pdbx_description
1 polymer ?
#
loop_
_entity_poly.entity_id
_entity_poly.type
_entity_poly.pdbx_seq_one_letter_code
_entity_poly.pdbx_strand_id
1 'polypeptide(L)'
;SHQQAVKAVEKHMQTFHHREKKRVPSFLDWFGWCTWDAFYTDVTAEGVEEGLKSLSEGGTPPRFLIMTMVGNRLKVKQSKGSGCVVQEGAQLLLGDWIRDANSKNKNGQNDEQIPGLKHLVDGVKKHHNVKDVYVWHALAGYWGGVKPAATGMEHYDTALATSAVTRSTWNQPDIVMDSLAVHGLRLVHPRGFTSTNETHAYLASCGVDGVKVDVQTLLRPLVLDTVVESRLHAAIIMRLRLPLLVTLLNNGCIACMCHNTDGLYSAKQTAIVRASDDFYPHDPASHTIHISSVAYNSLFLGEFMQPDWDMFHSLHPAAEYHAAARAIGGCQFMSVISQATTILIFLRSLVLADGSR
;
A
#
# COMPACT_ATOMS: atom_id res chain seq x y z
N SER A 1 -2.47 5.91 32.17
CA SER A 1 -2.01 4.89 31.20
C SER A 1 -1.70 5.54 29.86
N HIS A 2 -0.98 4.87 28.95
CA HIS A 2 -0.62 5.38 27.62
C HIS A 2 -1.86 5.86 26.82
N GLN A 3 -2.93 5.07 26.84
CA GLN A 3 -4.23 5.37 26.22
C GLN A 3 -4.86 6.69 26.72
N GLN A 4 -4.84 6.96 28.03
CA GLN A 4 -5.38 8.21 28.58
C GLN A 4 -4.61 9.43 28.07
N ALA A 5 -3.29 9.30 27.90
CA ALA A 5 -2.46 10.38 27.36
C ALA A 5 -2.82 10.67 25.90
N VAL A 6 -2.94 9.64 25.05
CA VAL A 6 -3.31 9.83 23.63
C VAL A 6 -4.72 10.42 23.50
N LYS A 7 -5.69 9.98 24.32
CA LYS A 7 -7.04 10.57 24.35
C LYS A 7 -7.05 12.03 24.80
N ALA A 8 -6.17 12.42 25.74
CA ALA A 8 -6.01 13.82 26.14
C ALA A 8 -5.41 14.68 25.00
N VAL A 9 -4.41 14.14 24.29
CA VAL A 9 -3.82 14.78 23.10
C VAL A 9 -4.86 14.91 21.99
N GLU A 10 -5.70 13.90 21.76
CA GLU A 10 -6.83 13.95 20.81
C GLU A 10 -7.77 15.13 21.13
N LYS A 11 -8.16 15.27 22.40
CA LYS A 11 -9.04 16.35 22.87
C LYS A 11 -8.40 17.73 22.67
N HIS A 12 -7.09 17.83 22.86
CA HIS A 12 -6.36 19.09 22.71
C HIS A 12 -6.14 19.47 21.23
N MET A 13 -5.65 18.54 20.42
CA MET A 13 -5.26 18.83 19.03
C MET A 13 -6.44 18.83 18.06
N GLN A 14 -7.44 17.95 18.26
CA GLN A 14 -8.62 17.82 17.39
C GLN A 14 -8.32 17.53 15.89
N THR A 15 -7.09 17.13 15.58
CA THR A 15 -6.58 16.85 14.22
C THR A 15 -6.56 15.36 13.88
N PHE A 16 -6.71 14.47 14.84
CA PHE A 16 -6.84 13.02 14.66
C PHE A 16 -7.94 12.47 15.55
N HIS A 17 -8.26 11.19 15.36
CA HIS A 17 -9.09 10.43 16.28
C HIS A 17 -8.32 9.28 16.89
N HIS A 18 -8.59 8.98 18.17
CA HIS A 18 -8.13 7.75 18.79
C HIS A 18 -8.74 6.53 18.07
N ARG A 19 -8.04 5.38 18.03
CA ARG A 19 -8.46 4.23 17.21
C ARG A 19 -9.90 3.77 17.45
N GLU A 20 -10.39 3.87 18.68
CA GLU A 20 -11.75 3.47 19.10
C GLU A 20 -12.86 4.27 18.44
N LYS A 21 -12.57 5.49 17.96
CA LYS A 21 -13.53 6.33 17.24
C LYS A 21 -13.51 6.11 15.74
N LYS A 22 -12.58 5.29 15.25
CA LYS A 22 -12.43 5.01 13.83
C LYS A 22 -13.20 3.75 13.48
N ARG A 23 -13.76 3.74 12.26
CA ARG A 23 -14.43 2.57 11.73
C ARG A 23 -13.39 1.51 11.39
N VAL A 24 -13.48 0.36 12.05
CA VAL A 24 -12.65 -0.80 11.75
C VAL A 24 -13.14 -1.42 10.43
N PRO A 25 -12.28 -1.59 9.41
CA PRO A 25 -12.65 -2.21 8.15
C PRO A 25 -13.01 -3.69 8.31
N SER A 26 -14.00 -4.16 7.56
CA SER A 26 -14.47 -5.55 7.57
C SER A 26 -13.45 -6.56 7.05
N PHE A 27 -12.49 -6.12 6.24
CA PHE A 27 -11.46 -7.00 5.69
C PHE A 27 -10.60 -7.67 6.76
N LEU A 28 -10.55 -7.12 7.97
CA LEU A 28 -9.77 -7.71 9.05
C LEU A 28 -10.30 -9.10 9.42
N ASP A 29 -11.60 -9.36 9.28
CA ASP A 29 -12.20 -10.66 9.61
C ASP A 29 -11.95 -11.74 8.55
N TRP A 30 -11.29 -11.35 7.45
CA TRP A 30 -11.09 -12.18 6.27
C TRP A 30 -9.63 -12.55 6.10
N PHE A 31 -9.39 -13.79 5.67
CA PHE A 31 -8.09 -14.21 5.18
C PHE A 31 -7.73 -13.42 3.91
N GLY A 32 -6.53 -12.85 3.90
CA GLY A 32 -6.04 -11.99 2.84
C GLY A 32 -4.94 -12.61 1.98
N TRP A 33 -4.85 -12.16 0.73
CA TRP A 33 -3.73 -12.42 -0.16
C TRP A 33 -3.20 -11.10 -0.73
N CYS A 34 -1.88 -10.97 -0.86
CA CYS A 34 -1.25 -9.80 -1.45
C CYS A 34 -0.27 -10.24 -2.53
N THR A 35 -0.30 -9.55 -3.67
CA THR A 35 0.46 -9.95 -4.87
C THR A 35 1.93 -9.54 -4.84
N TRP A 36 2.34 -8.62 -3.94
CA TRP A 36 3.70 -8.05 -3.92
C TRP A 36 4.78 -9.12 -3.82
N ASP A 37 4.71 -9.97 -2.82
CA ASP A 37 5.76 -10.97 -2.60
C ASP A 37 5.62 -12.20 -3.51
N ALA A 38 4.51 -12.33 -4.23
CA ALA A 38 4.29 -13.39 -5.22
C ALA A 38 4.87 -13.03 -6.59
N PHE A 39 4.77 -11.76 -6.99
CA PHE A 39 5.11 -11.30 -8.35
C PHE A 39 6.02 -10.07 -8.39
N TYR A 40 6.22 -9.39 -7.26
CA TYR A 40 6.82 -8.06 -7.13
C TYR A 40 6.24 -7.09 -8.16
N THR A 41 6.98 -6.85 -9.23
CA THR A 41 6.62 -5.92 -10.30
C THR A 41 5.93 -6.55 -11.50
N ASP A 42 5.80 -7.89 -11.55
CA ASP A 42 5.33 -8.65 -12.72
C ASP A 42 3.92 -9.23 -12.49
N VAL A 43 3.01 -8.47 -11.87
CA VAL A 43 1.61 -8.91 -11.62
C VAL A 43 0.83 -8.99 -12.93
N THR A 44 0.18 -10.13 -13.19
CA THR A 44 -0.72 -10.35 -14.35
C THR A 44 -2.10 -10.79 -13.89
N ALA A 45 -3.12 -10.59 -14.73
CA ALA A 45 -4.48 -11.04 -14.45
C ALA A 45 -4.53 -12.57 -14.30
N GLU A 46 -3.81 -13.29 -15.15
CA GLU A 46 -3.70 -14.75 -15.12
C GLU A 46 -3.02 -15.22 -13.82
N GLY A 47 -1.94 -14.55 -13.39
CA GLY A 47 -1.26 -14.88 -12.13
C GLY A 47 -2.14 -14.65 -10.90
N VAL A 48 -2.96 -13.59 -10.91
CA VAL A 48 -3.96 -13.34 -9.85
C VAL A 48 -5.00 -14.46 -9.80
N GLU A 49 -5.56 -14.84 -10.95
CA GLU A 49 -6.56 -15.91 -11.06
C GLU A 49 -6.00 -17.27 -10.60
N GLU A 50 -4.77 -17.61 -11.02
CA GLU A 50 -4.08 -18.84 -10.62
C GLU A 50 -3.78 -18.87 -9.11
N GLY A 51 -3.34 -17.75 -8.54
CA GLY A 51 -3.07 -17.64 -7.11
C GLY A 51 -4.33 -17.82 -6.25
N LEU A 52 -5.43 -17.15 -6.61
CA LEU A 52 -6.72 -17.28 -5.94
C LEU A 52 -7.27 -18.71 -6.03
N LYS A 53 -7.15 -19.34 -7.21
CA LYS A 53 -7.57 -20.72 -7.43
C LYS A 53 -6.76 -21.69 -6.55
N SER A 54 -5.44 -21.56 -6.56
CA SER A 54 -4.53 -22.41 -5.76
C SER A 54 -4.84 -22.34 -4.26
N LEU A 55 -5.06 -21.14 -3.72
CA LEU A 55 -5.44 -20.93 -2.33
C LEU A 55 -6.80 -21.56 -1.98
N SER A 56 -7.77 -21.42 -2.89
CA SER A 56 -9.12 -21.96 -2.73
C SER A 56 -9.13 -23.48 -2.79
N GLU A 57 -8.43 -24.09 -3.75
CA GLU A 57 -8.23 -25.54 -3.84
C GLU A 57 -7.48 -26.08 -2.63
N GLY A 58 -6.60 -25.26 -2.06
CA GLY A 58 -5.92 -25.52 -0.81
C GLY A 58 -6.81 -25.48 0.43
N GLY A 59 -8.07 -25.05 0.32
CA GLY A 59 -9.02 -24.98 1.44
C GLY A 59 -8.90 -23.72 2.29
N THR A 60 -8.13 -22.72 1.85
CA THR A 60 -7.97 -21.43 2.50
C THR A 60 -8.30 -20.31 1.52
N PRO A 61 -9.57 -20.17 1.12
CA PRO A 61 -9.95 -19.25 0.06
C PRO A 61 -9.85 -17.79 0.56
N PRO A 62 -9.04 -16.93 -0.07
CA PRO A 62 -8.92 -15.54 0.35
C PRO A 62 -10.21 -14.77 0.06
N ARG A 63 -10.57 -13.90 1.00
CA ARG A 63 -11.72 -13.00 0.90
C ARG A 63 -11.30 -11.54 0.84
N PHE A 64 -10.03 -11.27 1.05
CA PHE A 64 -9.40 -9.97 0.83
C PHE A 64 -8.21 -10.10 -0.11
N LEU A 65 -8.07 -9.17 -1.05
CA LEU A 65 -6.98 -9.13 -2.01
C LEU A 65 -6.33 -7.75 -2.03
N ILE A 66 -5.01 -7.67 -1.88
CA ILE A 66 -4.23 -6.46 -2.23
C ILE A 66 -3.49 -6.73 -3.53
N MET A 67 -3.76 -5.91 -4.54
CA MET A 67 -3.02 -5.92 -5.81
C MET A 67 -1.97 -4.81 -5.81
N THR A 68 -0.74 -5.19 -6.12
CA THR A 68 0.35 -4.26 -6.40
C THR A 68 0.28 -3.81 -7.84
N MET A 69 -0.05 -2.54 -8.03
CA MET A 69 -0.19 -1.97 -9.37
C MET A 69 1.17 -1.55 -9.90
N VAL A 70 1.97 -2.55 -10.26
CA VAL A 70 3.09 -2.35 -11.18
C VAL A 70 2.68 -3.02 -12.48
N GLY A 71 1.93 -2.29 -13.29
CA GLY A 71 1.56 -2.77 -14.61
C GLY A 71 2.81 -3.07 -15.43
N ASN A 72 2.72 -4.08 -16.29
CA ASN A 72 3.69 -4.59 -17.27
C ASN A 72 4.38 -3.54 -18.20
N ARG A 73 4.31 -2.24 -17.91
CA ARG A 73 4.85 -1.13 -18.70
C ARG A 73 5.70 -0.11 -17.92
N LEU A 74 5.93 -0.29 -16.62
CA LEU A 74 6.91 0.51 -15.85
C LEU A 74 8.38 0.13 -16.13
N LYS A 75 8.65 -0.69 -17.15
CA LYS A 75 10.01 -0.87 -17.70
C LYS A 75 10.41 0.38 -18.47
N VAL A 76 10.88 1.39 -17.74
CA VAL A 76 11.77 2.37 -18.33
C VAL A 76 13.01 1.62 -18.80
N LYS A 77 13.08 1.29 -20.10
CA LYS A 77 14.37 1.01 -20.77
C LYS A 77 15.14 2.33 -20.80
N GLN A 78 15.70 2.75 -19.67
CA GLN A 78 16.81 3.68 -19.70
C GLN A 78 18.06 2.86 -20.01
N SER A 79 18.88 3.36 -20.94
CA SER A 79 20.08 2.71 -21.40
C SER A 79 20.89 2.21 -20.22
N LYS A 80 21.37 0.96 -20.28
CA LYS A 80 22.39 0.45 -19.36
C LYS A 80 23.66 1.29 -19.56
N GLY A 81 23.70 2.47 -18.97
CA GLY A 81 24.93 3.21 -18.73
C GLY A 81 25.72 2.36 -17.74
N SER A 82 26.77 1.73 -18.24
CA SER A 82 27.75 0.98 -17.46
C SER A 82 28.24 1.85 -16.29
N GLY A 83 27.72 1.61 -15.08
CA GLY A 83 28.25 2.19 -13.83
C GLY A 83 27.25 2.72 -12.80
N CYS A 84 25.94 2.82 -13.08
CA CYS A 84 24.99 3.33 -12.08
C CYS A 84 24.42 2.22 -11.19
N VAL A 85 24.83 2.20 -9.92
CA VAL A 85 24.43 1.22 -8.88
C VAL A 85 23.08 1.56 -8.23
N VAL A 86 22.61 2.81 -8.34
CA VAL A 86 21.41 3.31 -7.65
C VAL A 86 20.28 3.50 -8.66
N GLN A 87 19.33 2.57 -8.73
CA GLN A 87 18.20 2.61 -9.68
C GLN A 87 16.83 2.36 -9.02
N GLU A 88 16.80 1.74 -7.84
CA GLU A 88 15.58 1.59 -7.03
C GLU A 88 15.16 2.96 -6.48
N GLY A 89 13.86 3.27 -6.47
CA GLY A 89 13.35 4.56 -5.97
C GLY A 89 13.09 5.67 -7.00
N ALA A 90 13.69 5.62 -8.20
CA ALA A 90 13.53 6.67 -9.24
C ALA A 90 12.38 6.39 -10.23
N GLN A 91 11.55 5.39 -9.96
CA GLN A 91 10.52 4.92 -10.89
C GLN A 91 9.34 5.90 -10.91
N LEU A 92 8.98 6.40 -12.09
CA LEU A 92 7.91 7.39 -12.25
C LEU A 92 6.59 6.73 -12.66
N LEU A 93 5.47 7.24 -12.13
CA LEU A 93 4.14 6.90 -12.63
C LEU A 93 3.98 7.42 -14.08
N LEU A 94 3.52 6.54 -14.97
CA LEU A 94 3.29 6.83 -16.39
C LEU A 94 1.79 7.01 -16.68
N GLY A 95 1.45 7.92 -17.60
CA GLY A 95 0.08 8.22 -18.03
C GLY A 95 -0.72 7.09 -18.69
N ASP A 96 -0.09 5.97 -18.97
CA ASP A 96 -0.76 4.80 -19.55
C ASP A 96 -1.73 4.10 -18.58
N TRP A 97 -1.62 4.35 -17.26
CA TRP A 97 -2.60 3.92 -16.25
C TRP A 97 -4.05 4.39 -16.50
N ILE A 98 -4.25 5.63 -16.98
CA ILE A 98 -5.55 6.23 -17.33
C ILE A 98 -5.92 5.87 -18.78
N ARG A 99 -4.94 5.66 -19.67
CA ARG A 99 -5.20 5.40 -21.10
C ARG A 99 -5.63 3.97 -21.41
N ASP A 100 -5.23 2.97 -20.63
CA ASP A 100 -5.75 1.60 -20.80
C ASP A 100 -7.24 1.47 -20.43
N ALA A 101 -7.82 2.47 -19.74
CA ALA A 101 -9.27 2.62 -19.62
C ALA A 101 -9.97 2.97 -20.94
N ASN A 102 -9.22 3.43 -21.96
CA ASN A 102 -9.73 3.92 -23.25
C ASN A 102 -9.11 3.21 -24.48
N SER A 103 -8.36 2.12 -24.30
CA SER A 103 -7.58 1.49 -25.37
C SER A 103 -8.40 0.43 -26.13
N LYS A 104 -8.95 0.83 -27.29
CA LYS A 104 -9.71 0.06 -28.29
C LYS A 104 -9.48 -1.46 -28.29
N ASN A 105 -10.53 -2.22 -28.02
CA ASN A 105 -10.59 -3.63 -28.41
C ASN A 105 -10.48 -3.73 -29.94
N LYS A 106 -9.59 -4.61 -30.43
CA LYS A 106 -9.34 -4.81 -31.87
C LYS A 106 -10.50 -5.47 -32.64
N ASN A 107 -11.66 -5.65 -32.02
CA ASN A 107 -12.86 -6.16 -32.66
C ASN A 107 -13.94 -5.08 -32.56
N GLY A 108 -14.26 -4.47 -33.70
CA GLY A 108 -15.14 -3.30 -33.81
C GLY A 108 -16.60 -3.57 -33.45
N GLN A 109 -16.89 -3.63 -32.15
CA GLN A 109 -18.24 -3.54 -31.61
C GLN A 109 -18.29 -2.40 -30.59
N ASN A 110 -19.25 -1.49 -30.79
CA ASN A 110 -19.52 -0.32 -29.94
C ASN A 110 -20.23 -0.73 -28.64
N ASP A 111 -19.63 -1.62 -27.85
CA ASP A 111 -20.03 -1.80 -26.45
C ASP A 111 -19.19 -0.86 -25.58
N GLU A 112 -19.81 -0.20 -24.60
CA GLU A 112 -19.14 0.64 -23.61
C GLU A 112 -17.89 -0.08 -23.09
N GLN A 113 -16.72 0.48 -23.36
CA GLN A 113 -15.45 -0.18 -23.17
C GLN A 113 -15.14 -0.33 -21.67
N ILE A 114 -15.39 -1.51 -21.11
CA ILE A 114 -15.10 -1.82 -19.70
C ILE A 114 -13.57 -1.84 -19.49
N PRO A 115 -13.02 -1.09 -18.50
CA PRO A 115 -11.59 -1.11 -18.20
C PRO A 115 -11.08 -2.52 -17.86
N GLY A 116 -9.85 -2.86 -18.27
CA GLY A 116 -9.27 -4.18 -17.99
C GLY A 116 -9.18 -4.50 -16.49
N LEU A 117 -8.87 -3.49 -15.66
CA LEU A 117 -8.89 -3.62 -14.20
C LEU A 117 -10.29 -3.95 -13.69
N LYS A 118 -11.33 -3.28 -14.21
CA LYS A 118 -12.71 -3.55 -13.82
C LYS A 118 -13.09 -5.00 -14.12
N HIS A 119 -12.72 -5.51 -15.30
CA HIS A 119 -12.96 -6.91 -15.65
C HIS A 119 -12.27 -7.87 -14.68
N LEU A 120 -11.01 -7.60 -14.30
CA LEU A 120 -10.30 -8.39 -13.31
C LEU A 120 -10.98 -8.34 -11.93
N VAL A 121 -11.31 -7.14 -11.43
CA VAL A 121 -11.96 -6.96 -10.12
C VAL A 121 -13.33 -7.65 -10.08
N ASP A 122 -14.14 -7.46 -11.12
CA ASP A 122 -15.44 -8.15 -11.25
C ASP A 122 -15.26 -9.67 -11.32
N GLY A 123 -14.25 -10.14 -12.05
CA GLY A 123 -13.87 -11.56 -12.17
C GLY A 123 -13.51 -12.18 -10.83
N VAL A 124 -12.59 -11.57 -10.07
CA VAL A 124 -12.16 -12.11 -8.78
C VAL A 124 -13.27 -12.08 -7.73
N LYS A 125 -14.11 -11.04 -7.74
CA LYS A 125 -15.27 -10.95 -6.84
C LYS A 125 -16.32 -12.01 -7.18
N LYS A 126 -16.62 -12.20 -8.46
CA LYS A 126 -17.68 -13.11 -8.92
C LYS A 126 -17.26 -14.58 -8.89
N HIS A 127 -16.06 -14.90 -9.35
CA HIS A 127 -15.61 -16.29 -9.54
C HIS A 127 -14.88 -16.86 -8.32
N HIS A 128 -14.20 -16.01 -7.55
CA HIS A 128 -13.44 -16.44 -6.35
C HIS A 128 -14.07 -15.97 -5.04
N ASN A 129 -15.21 -15.27 -5.08
CA ASN A 129 -15.92 -14.76 -3.91
C ASN A 129 -15.04 -13.86 -3.02
N VAL A 130 -14.09 -13.12 -3.62
CA VAL A 130 -13.34 -12.07 -2.94
C VAL A 130 -14.32 -10.96 -2.52
N LYS A 131 -14.26 -10.53 -1.26
CA LYS A 131 -15.16 -9.52 -0.69
C LYS A 131 -14.63 -8.11 -0.89
N ASP A 132 -13.34 -7.94 -0.61
CA ASP A 132 -12.67 -6.64 -0.59
C ASP A 132 -11.41 -6.72 -1.45
N VAL A 133 -11.30 -5.83 -2.45
CA VAL A 133 -10.14 -5.71 -3.36
C VAL A 133 -9.49 -4.35 -3.15
N TYR A 134 -8.23 -4.35 -2.76
CA TYR A 134 -7.43 -3.16 -2.48
C TYR A 134 -6.31 -3.03 -3.51
N VAL A 135 -5.91 -1.77 -3.77
CA VAL A 135 -4.82 -1.45 -4.67
C VAL A 135 -3.71 -0.71 -3.92
N TRP A 136 -2.47 -1.17 -4.08
CA TRP A 136 -1.30 -0.45 -3.55
C TRP A 136 -0.89 0.68 -4.50
N HIS A 137 -0.52 1.84 -3.94
CA HIS A 137 0.20 2.89 -4.67
C HIS A 137 1.05 3.75 -3.70
N ALA A 138 2.08 4.43 -4.23
CA ALA A 138 2.82 5.41 -3.45
C ALA A 138 2.04 6.73 -3.33
N LEU A 139 2.27 7.48 -2.27
CA LEU A 139 1.60 8.75 -2.00
C LEU A 139 1.81 9.79 -3.12
N ALA A 140 3.01 9.80 -3.71
CA ALA A 140 3.38 10.70 -4.82
C ALA A 140 3.04 10.12 -6.22
N GLY A 141 2.23 9.06 -6.30
CA GLY A 141 1.94 8.30 -7.52
C GLY A 141 2.73 6.99 -7.55
N TYR A 142 4.04 7.08 -7.74
CA TYR A 142 4.98 5.97 -7.57
C TYR A 142 6.26 6.48 -6.87
N TRP A 143 7.27 5.63 -6.68
CA TRP A 143 8.46 5.96 -5.87
C TRP A 143 9.16 7.28 -6.25
N GLY A 144 9.31 7.55 -7.55
CA GLY A 144 9.93 8.77 -8.09
C GLY A 144 8.94 9.90 -8.37
N GLY A 145 7.65 9.69 -8.13
CA GLY A 145 6.60 10.67 -8.43
C GLY A 145 5.95 10.47 -9.80
N VAL A 146 5.43 11.55 -10.40
CA VAL A 146 4.71 11.51 -11.69
C VAL A 146 5.60 11.97 -12.84
N LYS A 147 5.59 11.25 -13.97
CA LYS A 147 6.37 11.63 -15.16
C LYS A 147 5.78 12.90 -15.81
N PRO A 148 6.60 13.96 -16.05
CA PRO A 148 6.14 15.16 -16.73
C PRO A 148 5.88 14.86 -18.20
N ALA A 149 4.91 15.57 -18.79
CA ALA A 149 4.66 15.53 -20.24
C ALA A 149 4.49 14.13 -20.84
N ALA A 150 4.11 13.13 -20.02
CA ALA A 150 3.56 11.88 -20.53
C ALA A 150 2.16 12.18 -21.08
N THR A 151 1.77 11.51 -22.17
CA THR A 151 0.47 11.74 -22.80
C THR A 151 -0.68 11.52 -21.79
N GLY A 152 -1.52 12.53 -21.61
CA GLY A 152 -2.63 12.52 -20.64
C GLY A 152 -2.23 12.87 -19.21
N MET A 153 -0.99 13.33 -18.99
CA MET A 153 -0.46 13.77 -17.68
C MET A 153 -0.01 15.23 -17.72
N GLU A 154 -0.22 15.95 -18.85
CA GLU A 154 0.25 17.31 -19.06
C GLU A 154 -0.40 18.33 -18.12
N HIS A 155 -1.61 18.03 -17.63
CA HIS A 155 -2.33 18.85 -16.66
C HIS A 155 -1.80 18.70 -15.23
N TYR A 156 -0.97 17.69 -14.97
CA TYR A 156 -0.30 17.54 -13.69
C TYR A 156 0.95 18.41 -13.67
N ASP A 157 0.78 19.64 -13.16
CA ASP A 157 1.85 20.59 -12.86
C ASP A 157 2.80 19.97 -11.80
N THR A 158 3.84 19.28 -12.29
CA THR A 158 4.81 18.56 -11.46
C THR A 158 6.07 19.39 -11.27
N ALA A 159 6.53 19.48 -10.02
CA ALA A 159 7.79 20.10 -9.66
C ALA A 159 8.80 19.04 -9.22
N LEU A 160 10.07 19.23 -9.59
CA LEU A 160 11.16 18.41 -9.06
C LEU A 160 11.51 18.91 -7.66
N ALA A 161 11.35 18.05 -6.67
CA ALA A 161 11.78 18.27 -5.30
C ALA A 161 12.96 17.35 -5.02
N THR A 162 14.11 17.91 -4.67
CA THR A 162 15.28 17.13 -4.25
C THR A 162 15.34 17.10 -2.73
N SER A 163 15.64 15.94 -2.15
CA SER A 163 15.82 15.85 -0.70
C SER A 163 17.09 16.60 -0.31
N ALA A 164 17.00 17.50 0.67
CA ALA A 164 18.15 17.76 1.50
C ALA A 164 18.37 16.50 2.34
N VAL A 165 19.58 15.92 2.33
CA VAL A 165 19.93 14.84 3.25
C VAL A 165 19.91 15.44 4.66
N THR A 166 18.79 15.26 5.37
CA THR A 166 18.62 15.79 6.73
C THR A 166 19.32 14.89 7.73
N ARG A 167 19.69 15.42 8.91
CA ARG A 167 20.37 14.64 9.97
C ARG A 167 19.61 13.37 10.40
N SER A 168 18.30 13.31 10.13
CA SER A 168 17.44 12.14 10.38
C SER A 168 17.65 10.95 9.46
N THR A 169 18.13 11.13 8.22
CA THR A 169 18.38 10.00 7.29
C THR A 169 19.71 9.28 7.55
N TRP A 170 20.53 9.78 8.49
CA TRP A 170 21.82 9.18 8.84
C TRP A 170 21.66 7.88 9.65
N ASN A 171 20.53 7.70 10.34
CA ASN A 171 20.32 6.55 11.21
C ASN A 171 19.87 5.29 10.44
N GLN A 172 19.37 5.45 9.21
CA GLN A 172 19.10 4.35 8.28
C GLN A 172 19.49 4.82 6.87
N PRO A 173 20.73 4.58 6.44
CA PRO A 173 21.10 4.76 5.05
C PRO A 173 20.27 3.81 4.19
N ASP A 174 19.56 4.36 3.23
CA ASP A 174 18.61 3.64 2.39
C ASP A 174 18.87 4.01 0.93
N ILE A 175 18.97 2.99 0.07
CA ILE A 175 19.29 3.17 -1.36
C ILE A 175 18.24 4.00 -2.10
N VAL A 176 16.98 3.96 -1.67
CA VAL A 176 15.90 4.78 -2.21
C VAL A 176 16.10 6.25 -1.83
N MET A 177 16.55 6.52 -0.60
CA MET A 177 16.86 7.90 -0.19
C MET A 177 18.06 8.46 -0.97
N ASP A 178 19.09 7.65 -1.22
CA ASP A 178 20.22 8.04 -2.08
C ASP A 178 19.76 8.28 -3.52
N SER A 179 18.90 7.40 -4.05
CA SER A 179 18.29 7.52 -5.38
C SER A 179 17.51 8.82 -5.53
N LEU A 180 16.70 9.17 -4.52
CA LEU A 180 15.91 10.40 -4.51
C LEU A 180 16.77 11.66 -4.29
N ALA A 181 17.89 11.56 -3.59
CA ALA A 181 18.84 12.67 -3.50
C ALA A 181 19.50 12.95 -4.86
N VAL A 182 19.78 11.90 -5.65
CA VAL A 182 20.39 12.03 -6.98
C VAL A 182 19.38 12.42 -8.07
N HIS A 183 18.20 11.78 -8.07
CA HIS A 183 17.22 11.90 -9.16
C HIS A 183 16.06 12.86 -8.85
N GLY A 184 15.85 13.20 -7.58
CA GLY A 184 14.72 14.00 -7.10
C GLY A 184 13.38 13.24 -7.15
N LEU A 185 12.42 13.73 -6.38
CA LEU A 185 11.02 13.31 -6.43
C LEU A 185 10.19 14.29 -7.26
N ARG A 186 9.40 13.78 -8.20
CA ARG A 186 8.49 14.61 -9.00
C ARG A 186 7.11 14.71 -8.36
N LEU A 187 6.94 15.74 -7.55
CA LEU A 187 5.70 15.99 -6.82
C LEU A 187 4.70 16.77 -7.66
N VAL A 188 3.45 16.32 -7.65
CA VAL A 188 2.32 17.11 -8.19
C VAL A 188 2.07 18.28 -7.26
N HIS A 189 1.93 19.48 -7.80
CA HIS A 189 1.65 20.69 -7.01
C HIS A 189 0.38 20.50 -6.15
N PRO A 190 0.29 21.03 -4.91
CA PRO A 190 -0.86 20.79 -4.04
C PRO A 190 -2.24 21.23 -4.57
N ARG A 191 -2.24 22.16 -5.53
CA ARG A 191 -3.45 22.57 -6.28
C ARG A 191 -3.89 21.53 -7.33
N GLY A 192 -2.97 20.72 -7.83
CA GLY A 192 -3.16 19.62 -8.79
C GLY A 192 -3.39 18.25 -8.14
N PHE A 193 -3.64 18.18 -6.83
CA PHE A 193 -4.08 16.95 -6.15
C PHE A 193 -5.44 16.42 -6.62
N THR A 194 -6.04 17.03 -7.67
CA THR A 194 -7.07 16.39 -8.49
C THR A 194 -6.60 15.04 -9.07
N SER A 195 -5.29 14.85 -9.29
CA SER A 195 -4.66 13.56 -9.69
C SER A 195 -5.00 12.38 -8.78
N THR A 196 -4.87 12.56 -7.47
CA THR A 196 -5.21 11.53 -6.46
C THR A 196 -6.70 11.24 -6.47
N ASN A 197 -7.54 12.27 -6.66
CA ASN A 197 -8.98 12.09 -6.82
C ASN A 197 -9.33 11.32 -8.08
N GLU A 198 -8.70 11.63 -9.21
CA GLU A 198 -8.89 10.94 -10.50
C GLU A 198 -8.48 9.47 -10.40
N THR A 199 -7.35 9.20 -9.72
CA THR A 199 -6.91 7.83 -9.40
C THR A 199 -7.98 7.08 -8.64
N HIS A 200 -8.39 7.62 -7.48
CA HIS A 200 -9.28 6.93 -6.57
C HIS A 200 -10.69 6.82 -7.14
N ALA A 201 -11.12 7.79 -7.94
CA ALA A 201 -12.37 7.71 -8.71
C ALA A 201 -12.31 6.61 -9.78
N TYR A 202 -11.19 6.46 -10.50
CA TYR A 202 -11.01 5.38 -11.46
C TYR A 202 -10.97 4.00 -10.77
N LEU A 203 -10.24 3.88 -9.65
CA LEU A 203 -10.22 2.63 -8.88
C LEU A 203 -11.63 2.28 -8.36
N ALA A 204 -12.34 3.26 -7.80
CA ALA A 204 -13.72 3.08 -7.35
C ALA A 204 -14.66 2.70 -8.52
N SER A 205 -14.51 3.30 -9.70
CA SER A 205 -15.31 2.93 -10.88
C SER A 205 -15.01 1.52 -11.39
N CYS A 206 -13.80 1.01 -11.14
CA CYS A 206 -13.42 -0.38 -11.39
C CYS A 206 -13.92 -1.35 -10.30
N GLY A 207 -14.57 -0.86 -9.24
CA GLY A 207 -15.07 -1.68 -8.15
C GLY A 207 -14.03 -2.01 -7.08
N VAL A 208 -12.90 -1.30 -7.04
CA VAL A 208 -11.90 -1.42 -5.96
C VAL A 208 -12.46 -0.81 -4.68
N ASP A 209 -12.33 -1.54 -3.56
CA ASP A 209 -12.94 -1.19 -2.27
C ASP A 209 -12.03 -0.32 -1.40
N GLY A 210 -10.72 -0.35 -1.66
CA GLY A 210 -9.75 0.40 -0.87
C GLY A 210 -8.36 0.49 -1.48
N VAL A 211 -7.45 1.13 -0.76
CA VAL A 211 -6.04 1.25 -1.18
C VAL A 211 -5.06 1.05 -0.02
N LYS A 212 -3.87 0.56 -0.33
CA LYS A 212 -2.69 0.63 0.54
C LYS A 212 -1.82 1.77 0.04
N VAL A 213 -1.76 2.86 0.81
CA VAL A 213 -1.00 4.06 0.43
C VAL A 213 0.36 4.03 1.09
N ASP A 214 1.41 4.07 0.29
CA ASP A 214 2.77 3.89 0.76
C ASP A 214 3.65 5.14 0.59
N VAL A 215 4.90 5.08 1.05
CA VAL A 215 5.91 6.14 0.88
C VAL A 215 5.47 7.48 1.49
N GLN A 216 4.68 7.44 2.57
CA GLN A 216 4.05 8.64 3.11
C GLN A 216 5.03 9.55 3.88
N THR A 217 6.04 8.96 4.51
CA THR A 217 7.06 9.69 5.29
C THR A 217 8.09 10.38 4.41
N LEU A 218 8.19 9.99 3.14
CA LEU A 218 9.14 10.55 2.17
C LEU A 218 8.89 12.04 1.88
N LEU A 219 7.68 12.54 2.12
CA LEU A 219 7.39 13.97 1.96
C LEU A 219 8.09 14.84 3.00
N ARG A 220 8.47 14.28 4.14
CA ARG A 220 9.03 15.07 5.25
C ARG A 220 10.42 15.65 4.92
N PRO A 221 11.41 14.87 4.44
CA PRO A 221 12.72 15.41 4.07
C PRO A 221 12.69 16.36 2.86
N LEU A 222 11.63 16.33 2.06
CA LEU A 222 11.46 17.17 0.87
C LEU A 222 10.84 18.54 1.16
N VAL A 223 10.23 18.70 2.33
CA VAL A 223 9.42 19.87 2.67
C VAL A 223 9.99 20.65 3.86
N LEU A 224 10.93 20.08 4.64
CA LEU A 224 11.39 20.67 5.90
C LEU A 224 12.85 21.19 5.87
N ASP A 225 13.00 22.50 6.01
CA ASP A 225 14.13 23.22 6.65
C ASP A 225 13.69 23.98 7.94
N THR A 226 12.39 24.11 8.25
CA THR A 226 11.83 24.90 9.37
C THR A 226 10.52 24.34 9.99
N VAL A 227 10.10 24.90 11.15
CA VAL A 227 8.88 24.51 11.89
C VAL A 227 7.56 24.88 11.17
N VAL A 228 7.57 25.93 10.33
CA VAL A 228 6.38 26.34 9.55
C VAL A 228 5.96 25.24 8.56
N GLU A 229 6.93 24.45 8.11
CA GLU A 229 6.73 23.45 7.07
C GLU A 229 6.19 22.11 7.61
N SER A 230 6.25 21.85 8.93
CA SER A 230 5.59 20.67 9.54
C SER A 230 4.06 20.75 9.42
N ARG A 231 3.50 21.96 9.47
CA ARG A 231 2.07 22.20 9.21
C ARG A 231 1.72 21.98 7.74
N LEU A 232 2.64 22.30 6.82
CA LEU A 232 2.48 22.05 5.39
C LEU A 232 2.52 20.55 5.09
N HIS A 233 3.45 19.81 5.70
CA HIS A 233 3.53 18.35 5.60
C HIS A 233 2.24 17.68 6.10
N ALA A 234 1.76 18.07 7.29
CA ALA A 234 0.48 17.60 7.82
C ALA A 234 -0.70 17.94 6.89
N ALA A 235 -0.72 19.17 6.35
CA ALA A 235 -1.77 19.59 5.41
C ALA A 235 -1.72 18.79 4.10
N ILE A 236 -0.54 18.49 3.56
CA ILE A 236 -0.38 17.65 2.36
C ILE A 236 -0.86 16.23 2.63
N ILE A 237 -0.45 15.60 3.73
CA ILE A 237 -0.90 14.26 4.11
C ILE A 237 -2.43 14.24 4.29
N MET A 238 -3.00 15.23 4.99
CA MET A 238 -4.45 15.33 5.15
C MET A 238 -5.14 15.50 3.78
N ARG A 239 -4.63 16.39 2.93
CA ARG A 239 -5.20 16.67 1.61
C ARG A 239 -5.18 15.45 0.70
N LEU A 240 -4.16 14.63 0.80
CA LEU A 240 -4.01 13.38 0.03
C LEU A 240 -4.88 12.25 0.57
N ARG A 241 -5.23 12.28 1.85
CA ARG A 241 -6.14 11.30 2.46
C ARG A 241 -7.61 11.68 2.32
N LEU A 242 -7.95 12.96 2.15
CA LEU A 242 -9.35 13.44 1.99
C LEU A 242 -10.13 12.78 0.83
N PRO A 243 -9.56 12.56 -0.36
CA PRO A 243 -10.27 11.98 -1.51
C PRO A 243 -10.69 10.53 -1.25
N LEU A 244 -9.83 9.77 -0.57
CA LEU A 244 -10.11 8.41 -0.11
C LEU A 244 -11.40 8.34 0.70
N LEU A 245 -11.69 9.40 1.47
CA LEU A 245 -12.86 9.46 2.37
C LEU A 245 -14.17 9.65 1.60
N VAL A 246 -14.09 10.21 0.39
CA VAL A 246 -15.26 10.54 -0.44
C VAL A 246 -15.55 9.41 -1.44
N THR A 247 -14.53 8.76 -1.97
CA THR A 247 -14.67 7.76 -3.05
C THR A 247 -14.66 6.32 -2.55
N LEU A 248 -13.95 6.02 -1.46
CA LEU A 248 -13.79 4.64 -0.97
C LEU A 248 -14.62 4.45 0.31
N LEU A 249 -15.61 3.57 0.22
CA LEU A 249 -16.52 3.25 1.32
C LEU A 249 -15.76 2.57 2.48
N ASN A 250 -16.34 2.61 3.69
CA ASN A 250 -15.93 1.75 4.81
C ASN A 250 -14.47 1.90 5.30
N ASN A 251 -13.86 3.10 5.19
CA ASN A 251 -12.48 3.34 5.63
C ASN A 251 -11.46 2.47 4.88
N GLY A 252 -11.60 2.41 3.55
CA GLY A 252 -10.78 1.60 2.65
C GLY A 252 -9.35 2.10 2.46
N CYS A 253 -8.60 2.30 3.54
CA CYS A 253 -7.21 2.77 3.49
C CYS A 253 -6.32 2.05 4.50
N ILE A 254 -5.23 1.46 4.00
CA ILE A 254 -4.09 0.99 4.80
C ILE A 254 -2.96 2.01 4.67
N ALA A 255 -2.53 2.62 5.78
CA ALA A 255 -1.43 3.57 5.77
C ALA A 255 -0.08 2.86 5.95
N CYS A 256 0.79 2.95 4.96
CA CYS A 256 2.11 2.34 4.93
C CYS A 256 3.23 3.41 4.86
N MET A 257 4.42 3.08 5.37
CA MET A 257 5.56 3.99 5.55
C MET A 257 5.15 5.37 6.13
N CYS A 258 4.32 5.40 7.16
CA CYS A 258 3.64 6.62 7.63
C CYS A 258 3.89 6.98 9.11
N HIS A 259 4.97 6.47 9.71
CA HIS A 259 5.25 6.59 11.15
C HIS A 259 5.75 7.97 11.61
N ASN A 260 5.71 8.98 10.75
CA ASN A 260 5.97 10.34 11.18
C ASN A 260 4.84 10.86 12.08
N THR A 261 5.21 11.64 13.10
CA THR A 261 4.27 12.16 14.09
C THR A 261 3.20 13.05 13.46
N ASP A 262 3.55 13.83 12.44
CA ASP A 262 2.62 14.72 11.74
C ASP A 262 1.46 13.93 11.12
N GLY A 263 1.75 12.80 10.49
CA GLY A 263 0.78 11.91 9.85
C GLY A 263 -0.10 11.15 10.85
N LEU A 264 0.47 10.74 11.99
CA LEU A 264 -0.27 10.07 13.08
C LEU A 264 -1.24 11.03 13.77
N TYR A 265 -0.77 12.22 14.17
CA TYR A 265 -1.59 13.25 14.80
C TYR A 265 -2.53 13.98 13.83
N SER A 266 -2.57 13.56 12.56
CA SER A 266 -3.49 14.06 11.54
C SER A 266 -4.49 13.01 11.02
N ALA A 267 -4.41 11.77 11.50
CA ALA A 267 -5.21 10.66 11.01
C ALA A 267 -6.61 10.60 11.67
N LYS A 268 -7.61 11.27 11.08
CA LYS A 268 -8.99 11.22 11.59
C LYS A 268 -9.71 9.91 11.28
N GLN A 269 -9.66 9.42 10.05
CA GLN A 269 -10.51 8.29 9.62
C GLN A 269 -9.71 7.00 9.41
N THR A 270 -8.58 7.07 8.71
CA THR A 270 -7.70 5.91 8.45
C THR A 270 -7.45 5.13 9.72
N ALA A 271 -7.88 3.86 9.73
CA ALA A 271 -7.84 3.01 10.93
C ALA A 271 -6.77 1.92 10.87
N ILE A 272 -6.08 1.73 9.75
CA ILE A 272 -5.09 0.66 9.61
C ILE A 272 -3.72 1.27 9.31
N VAL A 273 -2.69 0.80 10.01
CA VAL A 273 -1.31 1.26 9.86
C VAL A 273 -0.35 0.09 9.78
N ARG A 274 0.49 0.01 8.74
CA ARG A 274 1.60 -0.95 8.67
C ARG A 274 2.54 -0.69 9.84
N ALA A 275 2.93 -1.70 10.61
CA ALA A 275 3.57 -1.54 11.92
C ALA A 275 5.10 -1.65 11.91
N SER A 276 5.73 -1.97 10.79
CA SER A 276 7.16 -2.26 10.68
C SER A 276 7.76 -1.72 9.38
N ASP A 277 8.97 -2.18 9.05
CA ASP A 277 9.46 -2.27 7.68
C ASP A 277 8.87 -3.53 6.98
N ASP A 278 9.25 -3.77 5.72
CA ASP A 278 8.89 -4.99 4.99
C ASP A 278 9.46 -6.25 5.68
N PHE A 279 8.70 -7.36 5.65
CA PHE A 279 9.24 -8.66 5.99
C PHE A 279 10.09 -9.23 4.84
N TYR A 280 11.38 -9.50 5.08
CA TYR A 280 12.30 -10.05 4.08
C TYR A 280 12.50 -11.57 4.26
N PRO A 281 11.66 -12.43 3.65
CA PRO A 281 11.64 -13.88 3.88
C PRO A 281 12.93 -14.62 3.50
N HIS A 282 13.73 -14.03 2.61
CA HIS A 282 15.01 -14.60 2.15
C HIS A 282 16.19 -14.19 3.02
N ASP A 283 15.98 -13.27 3.97
CA ASP A 283 16.97 -12.90 4.98
C ASP A 283 16.64 -13.56 6.32
N PRO A 284 17.40 -14.60 6.74
CA PRO A 284 17.20 -15.23 8.03
C PRO A 284 17.36 -14.29 9.24
N ALA A 285 18.05 -13.15 9.11
CA ALA A 285 18.13 -12.20 10.23
C ALA A 285 16.81 -11.43 10.42
N SER A 286 15.99 -11.30 9.38
CA SER A 286 14.78 -10.47 9.40
C SER A 286 13.66 -11.07 10.25
N HIS A 287 13.55 -12.40 10.36
CA HIS A 287 12.34 -13.05 10.84
C HIS A 287 12.02 -12.73 12.33
N THR A 288 13.03 -12.77 13.21
CA THR A 288 12.84 -12.45 14.64
C THR A 288 12.71 -10.96 14.87
N ILE A 289 13.51 -10.17 14.15
CA ILE A 289 13.52 -8.70 14.26
C ILE A 289 12.18 -8.14 13.79
N HIS A 290 11.59 -8.68 12.73
CA HIS A 290 10.28 -8.29 12.23
C HIS A 290 9.20 -8.46 13.30
N ILE A 291 9.06 -9.66 13.86
CA ILE A 291 8.05 -9.95 14.88
C ILE A 291 8.26 -9.11 16.14
N SER A 292 9.51 -8.92 16.58
CA SER A 292 9.83 -8.02 17.68
C SER A 292 9.38 -6.58 17.37
N SER A 293 9.76 -6.07 16.19
CA SER A 293 9.47 -4.70 15.77
C SER A 293 7.96 -4.44 15.68
N VAL A 294 7.19 -5.30 15.03
CA VAL A 294 5.72 -5.14 14.95
C VAL A 294 5.07 -5.19 16.33
N ALA A 295 5.53 -6.06 17.23
CA ALA A 295 4.99 -6.17 18.58
C ALA A 295 5.24 -4.90 19.41
N TYR A 296 6.47 -4.39 19.42
CA TYR A 296 6.81 -3.15 20.13
C TYR A 296 6.12 -1.93 19.53
N ASN A 297 6.14 -1.79 18.20
CA ASN A 297 5.51 -0.65 17.53
C ASN A 297 3.99 -0.65 17.72
N SER A 298 3.37 -1.82 17.83
CA SER A 298 1.92 -1.95 18.09
C SER A 298 1.49 -1.35 19.42
N LEU A 299 2.37 -1.29 20.43
CA LEU A 299 2.06 -0.65 21.72
C LEU A 299 1.76 0.84 21.57
N PHE A 300 2.46 1.52 20.66
CA PHE A 300 2.28 2.94 20.39
C PHE A 300 1.28 3.19 19.27
N LEU A 301 1.49 2.54 18.11
CA LEU A 301 0.64 2.71 16.92
C LEU A 301 -0.80 2.28 17.19
N GLY A 302 -0.98 1.28 18.06
CA GLY A 302 -2.28 0.77 18.50
C GLY A 302 -3.18 1.83 19.14
N GLU A 303 -2.66 2.95 19.65
CA GLU A 303 -3.53 4.03 20.17
C GLU A 303 -4.13 4.88 19.04
N PHE A 304 -3.53 4.87 17.86
CA PHE A 304 -3.95 5.67 16.71
C PHE A 304 -4.75 4.84 15.70
N MET A 305 -4.28 3.63 15.38
CA MET A 305 -4.78 2.77 14.31
C MET A 305 -4.56 1.29 14.66
N GLN A 306 -5.33 0.39 14.08
CA GLN A 306 -5.07 -1.05 14.11
C GLN A 306 -3.75 -1.34 13.38
N PRO A 307 -2.78 -1.96 14.07
CA PRO A 307 -1.52 -2.36 13.45
C PRO A 307 -1.72 -3.49 12.43
N ASP A 308 -1.14 -3.31 11.24
CA ASP A 308 -0.93 -4.33 10.20
C ASP A 308 0.53 -4.82 10.32
N TRP A 309 0.72 -6.11 10.59
CA TRP A 309 2.04 -6.72 10.84
C TRP A 309 2.71 -7.24 9.57
N ASP A 310 2.22 -6.78 8.41
CA ASP A 310 2.70 -7.17 7.10
C ASP A 310 2.41 -8.63 6.75
N MET A 311 2.62 -8.99 5.49
CA MET A 311 2.47 -10.33 4.97
C MET A 311 3.46 -11.30 5.62
N PHE A 312 3.23 -12.60 5.45
CA PHE A 312 4.26 -13.61 5.68
C PHE A 312 4.30 -14.65 4.56
N HIS A 313 5.45 -15.28 4.42
CA HIS A 313 5.66 -16.35 3.46
C HIS A 313 5.26 -17.67 4.09
N SER A 314 4.25 -18.28 3.50
CA SER A 314 3.73 -19.54 3.99
C SER A 314 4.71 -20.70 3.76
N LEU A 315 5.61 -20.55 2.78
CA LEU A 315 6.71 -21.47 2.47
C LEU A 315 7.98 -21.28 3.31
N HIS A 316 7.95 -20.35 4.27
CA HIS A 316 9.11 -20.04 5.10
C HIS A 316 9.31 -21.11 6.18
N PRO A 317 10.57 -21.46 6.57
CA PRO A 317 10.84 -22.39 7.66
C PRO A 317 10.19 -22.01 9.00
N ALA A 318 9.93 -20.71 9.21
CA ALA A 318 9.23 -20.17 10.38
C ALA A 318 7.78 -19.74 10.08
N ALA A 319 7.14 -20.28 9.04
CA ALA A 319 5.79 -19.88 8.62
C ALA A 319 4.75 -20.03 9.75
N GLU A 320 4.78 -21.17 10.48
CA GLU A 320 3.86 -21.42 11.60
C GLU A 320 4.01 -20.37 12.71
N TYR A 321 5.25 -20.01 13.05
CA TYR A 321 5.55 -18.96 14.03
C TYR A 321 5.03 -17.60 13.58
N HIS A 322 5.28 -17.22 12.33
CA HIS A 322 4.82 -15.93 11.79
C HIS A 322 3.30 -15.83 11.71
N ALA A 323 2.65 -16.93 11.37
CA ALA A 323 1.21 -17.00 11.30
C ALA A 323 0.56 -16.96 12.68
N ALA A 324 1.06 -17.75 13.63
CA ALA A 324 0.59 -17.73 15.02
C ALA A 324 0.76 -16.34 15.64
N ALA A 325 1.92 -15.69 15.42
CA ALA A 325 2.17 -14.34 15.91
C ALA A 325 1.16 -13.32 15.37
N ARG A 326 0.80 -13.41 14.08
CA ARG A 326 -0.20 -12.52 13.45
C ARG A 326 -1.62 -12.79 13.93
N ALA A 327 -1.98 -14.06 14.09
CA ALA A 327 -3.27 -14.44 14.65
C ALA A 327 -3.46 -13.88 16.07
N ILE A 328 -2.43 -14.01 16.92
CA ILE A 328 -2.45 -13.48 18.31
C ILE A 328 -2.38 -11.95 18.34
N GLY A 329 -1.62 -11.33 17.43
CA GLY A 329 -1.47 -9.88 17.33
C GLY A 329 -2.74 -9.13 16.88
N GLY A 330 -3.77 -9.86 16.43
CA GLY A 330 -5.03 -9.28 15.95
C GLY A 330 -4.91 -8.51 14.63
N CYS A 331 -3.76 -8.59 13.97
CA CYS A 331 -3.49 -7.94 12.70
C CYS A 331 -4.05 -8.75 11.54
N GLN A 332 -4.06 -8.16 10.35
CA GLN A 332 -4.49 -8.88 9.16
C GLN A 332 -3.61 -10.11 8.90
N PHE A 333 -4.26 -11.21 8.48
CA PHE A 333 -3.57 -12.42 8.08
C PHE A 333 -3.44 -12.45 6.56
N MET A 334 -2.28 -12.04 6.05
CA MET A 334 -1.94 -12.10 4.62
C MET A 334 -0.80 -13.08 4.39
N SER A 335 -1.07 -14.08 3.55
CA SER A 335 -0.09 -15.10 3.17
C SER A 335 0.43 -14.82 1.76
N VAL A 336 1.62 -15.33 1.45
CA VAL A 336 2.16 -15.48 0.10
C VAL A 336 2.37 -16.97 -0.10
N ILE A 337 1.74 -17.56 -1.13
CA ILE A 337 1.89 -18.98 -1.46
C ILE A 337 2.54 -19.11 -2.84
N SER A 338 3.62 -19.88 -2.88
CA SER A 338 3.96 -20.67 -4.07
C SER A 338 3.65 -22.15 -3.77
N GLN A 339 3.31 -22.92 -4.79
CA GLN A 339 2.41 -24.09 -4.84
C GLN A 339 2.75 -25.32 -3.95
N ALA A 340 2.93 -25.21 -2.63
CA ALA A 340 3.27 -26.35 -1.77
C ALA A 340 2.13 -26.84 -0.86
N THR A 341 1.88 -28.15 -0.92
CA THR A 341 0.75 -28.85 -0.28
C THR A 341 0.78 -28.88 1.26
N THR A 342 1.98 -28.90 1.86
CA THR A 342 2.15 -29.04 3.32
C THR A 342 1.64 -27.82 4.11
N ILE A 343 1.69 -26.65 3.50
CA ILE A 343 1.37 -25.35 4.12
C ILE A 343 -0.12 -25.13 4.26
N LEU A 344 -0.88 -25.68 3.31
CA LEU A 344 -2.33 -25.64 3.31
C LEU A 344 -2.92 -26.33 4.53
N ILE A 345 -2.23 -27.33 5.10
CA ILE A 345 -2.66 -28.01 6.33
C ILE A 345 -2.65 -27.06 7.52
N PHE A 346 -1.58 -26.28 7.67
CA PHE A 346 -1.47 -25.34 8.79
C PHE A 346 -2.41 -24.13 8.60
N LEU A 347 -2.51 -23.57 7.38
CA LEU A 347 -3.43 -22.46 7.13
C LEU A 347 -4.89 -22.83 7.40
N ARG A 348 -5.30 -24.08 7.18
CA ARG A 348 -6.64 -24.59 7.54
C ARG A 348 -6.93 -24.58 9.04
N SER A 349 -5.91 -24.48 9.90
CA SER A 349 -6.11 -24.31 11.35
C SER A 349 -6.43 -22.87 11.75
N LEU A 350 -6.16 -21.90 10.86
CA LEU A 350 -6.32 -20.46 11.09
C LEU A 350 -7.36 -19.81 10.17
N VAL A 351 -7.85 -20.54 9.17
CA VAL A 351 -8.81 -20.04 8.17
C VAL A 351 -9.94 -21.04 8.05
N LEU A 352 -11.16 -20.57 8.29
CA LEU A 352 -12.38 -21.34 8.12
C LEU A 352 -12.69 -21.57 6.63
N ALA A 353 -13.51 -22.57 6.34
CA ALA A 353 -13.84 -22.96 4.97
C ALA A 353 -14.50 -21.83 4.15
N ASP A 354 -15.15 -20.87 4.80
CA ASP A 354 -15.73 -19.70 4.15
C ASP A 354 -14.71 -18.56 3.91
N GLY A 355 -13.49 -18.69 4.42
CA GLY A 355 -12.39 -17.74 4.31
C GLY A 355 -12.31 -16.72 5.45
N SER A 356 -13.17 -16.84 6.48
CA SER A 356 -13.03 -16.08 7.73
C SER A 356 -11.89 -16.64 8.59
N ARG A 357 -11.33 -15.81 9.48
CA ARG A 357 -10.20 -16.16 10.36
C ARG A 357 -10.64 -16.53 11.77
#